data_AF-A0A6C5YIM1-F1
#
_entry.id   AF-A0A6C5YIM1-F1
#
_cell.length_a   1.000
_cell.length_b   1.000
_cell.length_c   1.000
_cell.angle_alpha   90.00
_cell.angle_beta   90.00
_cell.angle_gamma   90.00
#
_symmetry.space_group_name_H-M   'P 1'
#
loop_
_entity.id
_entity.type
_entity.pdbx_description
1 polymer ?
#
loop_
_entity_poly.entity_id
_entity_poly.type
_entity_poly.pdbx_seq_one_letter_code
_entity_poly.pdbx_strand_id
1 'polypeptide(L)'
;MSLMVVSLACVGLFLVQRACPHTGGQDKLFLSARPSALVPQGGHVTLRCHYRRGFYNFTNFTLYKNDRSHVPIFHSRIFQESFLMGPVTPAHAGTYRCRGSYPHSPTEWSALSEPLAIRVTGVHRKPSLLALPGPLVKSGETVTLQCSSDTVFEHFFLQSEVTFKKSLHLVGELHGGGSQANYSMGPTTSALAGTYRCYGSVTHSPYVLSAPSDPLDIVITGIYKKPSLSAQPGPTVQAGENVTLSCSSWRSFDMYHLSREGETHELRLPAVPSVNGTFQADFPLGPVTHGGTYRCFGSFRTAPYEWSVPSDPLHVSVTGNPSSSWPSPTEPNSKTGIRRHLHVLIGTSVVMILFTIFFLLHRWCSNKKNAAVMDPEPAGDRTVNREDSEEQDPQEVTYAQLDHRVLTQGKITRPSQRPKTSPTDTSVYTELPNAEPRSKVVFYP
;
A
#
# COMPACT_ATOMS: atom_id res chain seq x y z
N MET A 1 9.41 19.24 -79.41
CA MET A 1 10.23 19.19 -78.17
C MET A 1 10.36 17.72 -77.80
N SER A 2 11.59 17.20 -77.78
CA SER A 2 11.90 15.76 -77.70
C SER A 2 11.39 15.10 -76.41
N LEU A 3 10.91 13.84 -76.49
CA LEU A 3 10.49 13.00 -75.35
C LEU A 3 11.57 12.93 -74.25
N MET A 4 12.84 13.16 -74.60
CA MET A 4 13.96 13.21 -73.65
C MET A 4 13.85 14.38 -72.65
N VAL A 5 13.25 15.51 -73.05
CA VAL A 5 13.11 16.71 -72.20
C VAL A 5 12.00 16.53 -71.16
N VAL A 6 10.92 15.83 -71.52
CA VAL A 6 9.82 15.51 -70.59
C VAL A 6 10.26 14.47 -69.55
N SER A 7 11.13 13.52 -69.95
CA SER A 7 11.66 12.48 -69.06
C SER A 7 12.62 13.05 -68.01
N LEU A 8 13.51 13.98 -68.39
CA LEU A 8 14.43 14.64 -67.45
C LEU A 8 13.71 15.59 -66.47
N ALA A 9 12.63 16.26 -66.91
CA ALA A 9 11.79 17.05 -66.02
C ALA A 9 11.04 16.18 -64.99
N CYS A 10 10.57 14.99 -65.39
CA CYS A 10 9.92 14.05 -64.47
C CYS A 10 10.92 13.46 -63.47
N VAL A 11 12.13 13.06 -63.89
CA VAL A 11 13.16 12.55 -62.97
C VAL A 11 13.67 13.64 -62.02
N GLY A 12 13.74 14.90 -62.46
CA GLY A 12 14.03 16.04 -61.59
C GLY A 12 12.95 16.29 -60.54
N LEU A 13 11.66 16.18 -60.90
CA LEU A 13 10.53 16.29 -59.97
C LEU A 13 10.47 15.10 -58.98
N PHE A 14 10.82 13.88 -59.40
CA PHE A 14 10.88 12.72 -58.51
C PHE A 14 12.10 12.70 -57.59
N LEU A 15 13.21 13.34 -57.96
CA LEU A 15 14.37 13.52 -57.08
C LEU A 15 14.18 14.68 -56.07
N VAL A 16 13.39 15.70 -56.41
CA VAL A 16 13.02 16.78 -55.46
C VAL A 16 11.91 16.34 -54.50
N GLN A 17 11.03 15.40 -54.89
CA GLN A 17 9.97 14.86 -54.00
C GLN A 17 10.43 13.72 -53.08
N ARG A 18 11.68 13.22 -53.19
CA ARG A 18 12.23 12.19 -52.29
C ARG A 18 13.07 12.72 -51.13
N ALA A 19 13.04 14.03 -50.91
CA ALA A 19 13.48 14.65 -49.68
C ALA A 19 12.32 15.43 -49.03
N CYS A 20 11.18 14.78 -48.81
CA CYS A 20 10.50 15.05 -47.55
C CYS A 20 11.35 14.37 -46.48
N PRO A 21 12.12 15.10 -45.64
CA PRO A 21 12.51 14.49 -44.39
C PRO A 21 11.19 14.14 -43.71
N HIS A 22 10.99 12.86 -43.41
CA HIS A 22 10.11 12.50 -42.31
C HIS A 22 10.72 13.15 -41.06
N THR A 23 10.40 14.43 -40.82
CA THR A 23 10.65 15.14 -39.56
C THR A 23 9.67 14.63 -38.51
N GLY A 24 9.64 13.31 -38.29
CA GLY A 24 8.87 12.66 -37.24
C GLY A 24 9.73 12.18 -36.06
N GLY A 25 11.03 12.50 -36.06
CA GLY A 25 12.00 11.79 -35.25
C GLY A 25 12.66 12.53 -34.07
N GLN A 26 12.61 13.86 -33.97
CA GLN A 26 13.55 14.57 -33.09
C GLN A 26 12.97 15.24 -31.83
N ASP A 27 11.68 15.58 -31.75
CA ASP A 27 11.12 16.36 -30.62
C ASP A 27 10.02 15.64 -29.84
N LYS A 28 10.35 14.48 -29.28
CA LYS A 28 9.42 13.72 -28.44
C LYS A 28 9.62 14.03 -26.96
N LEU A 29 8.59 14.59 -26.32
CA LEU A 29 8.58 14.81 -24.87
C LEU A 29 8.31 13.51 -24.12
N PHE A 30 8.73 13.49 -22.85
CA PHE A 30 8.52 12.40 -21.91
C PHE A 30 7.62 12.87 -20.77
N LEU A 31 6.57 12.11 -20.50
CA LEU A 31 5.70 12.30 -19.34
C LEU A 31 6.06 11.29 -18.26
N SER A 32 6.32 11.76 -17.04
CA SER A 32 6.59 10.91 -15.88
C SER A 32 5.72 11.31 -14.69
N ALA A 33 5.50 10.37 -13.77
CA ALA A 33 4.80 10.59 -12.51
C ALA A 33 5.79 10.43 -11.33
N ARG A 34 5.67 11.29 -10.32
CA ARG A 34 6.42 11.23 -9.07
C ARG A 34 5.47 11.34 -7.86
N PRO A 35 5.63 10.50 -6.82
CA PRO A 35 6.63 9.44 -6.68
C PRO A 35 6.33 8.19 -7.55
N SER A 36 5.06 7.95 -7.89
CA SER A 36 4.62 6.79 -8.67
C SER A 36 3.37 7.11 -9.49
N ALA A 37 3.13 6.36 -10.57
CA ALA A 37 1.89 6.39 -11.33
C ALA A 37 0.74 5.61 -10.66
N LEU A 38 1.04 4.85 -9.61
CA LEU A 38 0.10 4.14 -8.75
C LEU A 38 -0.16 4.98 -7.50
N VAL A 39 -1.35 5.57 -7.39
CA VAL A 39 -1.64 6.62 -6.40
C VAL A 39 -2.83 6.22 -5.52
N PRO A 40 -2.68 6.16 -4.19
CA PRO A 40 -3.81 5.94 -3.29
C PRO A 40 -4.86 7.05 -3.40
N GLN A 41 -6.14 6.68 -3.27
CA GLN A 41 -7.23 7.65 -3.17
C GLN A 41 -6.97 8.64 -2.03
N GLY A 42 -7.19 9.94 -2.29
CA GLY A 42 -6.86 11.04 -1.39
C GLY A 42 -5.41 11.49 -1.43
N GLY A 43 -4.51 10.73 -2.07
CA GLY A 43 -3.09 11.09 -2.23
C GLY A 43 -2.83 12.15 -3.30
N HIS A 44 -1.55 12.40 -3.58
CA HIS A 44 -1.09 13.35 -4.58
C HIS A 44 -0.03 12.74 -5.50
N VAL A 45 0.05 13.22 -6.73
CA VAL A 45 1.08 12.84 -7.70
C VAL A 45 1.49 14.05 -8.53
N THR A 46 2.79 14.20 -8.77
CA THR A 46 3.32 15.22 -9.66
C THR A 46 3.59 14.62 -11.03
N LEU A 47 2.90 15.12 -12.05
CA LEU A 47 3.15 14.78 -13.44
C LEU A 47 4.16 15.77 -14.03
N ARG A 48 5.26 15.27 -14.59
CA ARG A 48 6.32 16.10 -15.20
C ARG A 48 6.46 15.79 -16.68
N CYS A 49 6.22 16.79 -17.52
CA CYS A 49 6.46 16.74 -18.95
C CYS A 49 7.82 17.39 -19.23
N HIS A 50 8.77 16.64 -19.76
CA HIS A 50 10.13 17.12 -19.96
C HIS A 50 10.76 16.58 -21.24
N TYR A 51 11.77 17.28 -21.74
CA TYR A 51 12.51 16.90 -22.94
C TYR A 51 13.95 16.51 -22.57
N ARG A 52 14.42 15.37 -23.09
CA ARG A 52 15.72 14.80 -22.68
C ARG A 52 16.93 15.31 -23.47
N ARG A 53 16.74 16.03 -24.59
CA ARG A 53 17.83 16.39 -25.54
C ARG A 53 17.86 17.89 -25.80
N GLY A 54 18.47 18.65 -24.91
CA GLY A 54 18.37 20.12 -24.80
C GLY A 54 18.89 20.97 -25.97
N PHE A 55 18.23 20.92 -27.12
CA PHE A 55 18.40 21.91 -28.21
C PHE A 55 17.19 22.84 -28.38
N TYR A 56 16.03 22.49 -27.82
CA TYR A 56 14.81 23.29 -27.87
C TYR A 56 14.27 23.51 -26.47
N ASN A 57 14.02 24.77 -26.11
CA ASN A 57 13.24 25.12 -24.93
C ASN A 57 11.76 25.11 -25.32
N PHE A 58 10.88 24.49 -24.55
CA PHE A 58 9.43 24.64 -24.74
C PHE A 58 8.93 25.74 -23.79
N THR A 59 8.05 26.62 -24.28
CA THR A 59 7.48 27.70 -23.45
C THR A 59 6.31 27.22 -22.61
N ASN A 60 5.40 26.46 -23.20
CA ASN A 60 4.20 25.97 -22.56
C ASN A 60 4.05 24.46 -22.77
N PHE A 61 3.61 23.76 -21.73
CA PHE A 61 3.26 22.35 -21.82
C PHE A 61 1.76 22.18 -21.63
N THR A 62 1.17 21.29 -22.41
CA THR A 62 -0.24 20.91 -22.28
C THR A 62 -0.36 19.43 -21.98
N LEU A 63 -1.19 19.10 -20.98
CA LEU A 63 -1.51 17.72 -20.61
C LEU A 63 -2.91 17.34 -21.09
N TYR A 64 -3.03 16.12 -21.60
CA TYR A 64 -4.25 15.52 -22.14
C TYR A 64 -4.55 14.24 -21.38
N LYS A 65 -5.83 13.98 -21.12
CA LYS A 65 -6.35 12.69 -20.66
C LYS A 65 -7.15 12.06 -21.81
N ASN A 66 -6.90 10.79 -22.13
CA ASN A 66 -7.39 10.17 -23.37
C ASN A 66 -8.81 9.56 -23.29
N ASP A 67 -9.58 9.75 -22.21
CA ASP A 67 -10.89 9.11 -22.07
C ASP A 67 -12.06 10.10 -22.22
N ARG A 68 -13.07 9.67 -22.98
CA ARG A 68 -14.35 10.37 -23.20
C ARG A 68 -15.40 9.95 -22.16
N SER A 69 -15.05 9.82 -20.88
CA SER A 69 -16.04 9.55 -19.82
C SER A 69 -16.49 10.85 -19.14
N HIS A 70 -17.78 10.93 -18.80
CA HIS A 70 -18.50 12.12 -18.29
C HIS A 70 -18.10 12.56 -16.87
N VAL A 71 -16.81 12.79 -16.65
CA VAL A 71 -16.30 13.53 -15.48
C VAL A 71 -15.63 14.79 -16.01
N PRO A 72 -15.56 15.93 -15.31
CA PRO A 72 -14.90 17.13 -15.84
C PRO A 72 -13.43 16.82 -16.10
N ILE A 73 -13.17 16.44 -17.34
CA ILE A 73 -11.86 16.17 -17.92
C ILE A 73 -11.05 17.44 -17.72
N PHE A 74 -9.82 17.31 -17.21
CA PHE A 74 -8.85 18.40 -17.24
C PHE A 74 -8.74 18.90 -18.67
N HIS A 75 -9.49 19.95 -19.01
CA HIS A 75 -9.42 20.59 -20.31
C HIS A 75 -8.03 21.19 -20.38
N SER A 76 -7.13 20.50 -21.10
CA SER A 76 -5.84 20.98 -21.58
C SER A 76 -5.23 22.08 -20.70
N ARG A 77 -4.81 21.71 -19.48
CA ARG A 77 -4.18 22.68 -18.58
C ARG A 77 -2.79 23.01 -19.08
N ILE A 78 -2.52 24.30 -19.23
CA ILE A 78 -1.19 24.84 -19.52
C ILE A 78 -0.44 24.96 -18.19
N PHE A 79 0.73 24.35 -18.08
CA PHE A 79 1.58 24.44 -16.89
C PHE A 79 3.06 24.51 -17.24
N GLN A 80 3.83 25.03 -16.29
CA GLN A 80 5.29 25.13 -16.33
C GLN A 80 5.90 23.78 -15.92
N GLU A 81 6.22 22.93 -16.90
CA GLU A 81 6.91 21.62 -16.81
C GLU A 81 6.27 20.52 -15.92
N SER A 82 5.71 20.86 -14.76
CA SER A 82 5.10 19.94 -13.81
C SER A 82 3.73 20.39 -13.31
N PHE A 83 2.88 19.41 -12.99
CA PHE A 83 1.54 19.60 -12.47
C PHE A 83 1.32 18.70 -11.25
N LEU A 84 0.96 19.30 -10.11
CA LEU A 84 0.56 18.57 -8.91
C LEU A 84 -0.92 18.20 -9.00
N MET A 85 -1.20 16.90 -9.10
CA MET A 85 -2.54 16.35 -9.12
C MET A 85 -2.88 15.81 -7.72
N GLY A 86 -3.96 16.31 -7.14
CA GLY A 86 -4.57 15.75 -5.93
C GLY A 86 -5.38 16.78 -5.14
N PRO A 87 -6.16 16.35 -4.13
CA PRO A 87 -6.33 14.96 -3.68
C PRO A 87 -6.96 14.06 -4.75
N VAL A 88 -6.39 12.86 -4.95
CA VAL A 88 -6.73 12.01 -6.09
C VAL A 88 -8.04 11.25 -5.86
N THR A 89 -8.95 11.29 -6.84
CA THR A 89 -10.21 10.53 -6.86
C THR A 89 -10.23 9.56 -8.05
N PRO A 90 -11.17 8.60 -8.10
CA PRO A 90 -11.29 7.68 -9.24
C PRO A 90 -11.42 8.38 -10.60
N ALA A 91 -11.96 9.61 -10.62
CA ALA A 91 -12.08 10.45 -11.82
C ALA A 91 -10.72 10.79 -12.46
N HIS A 92 -9.66 10.84 -11.67
CA HIS A 92 -8.31 11.14 -12.15
C HIS A 92 -7.61 9.91 -12.74
N ALA A 93 -8.15 8.70 -12.56
CA ALA A 93 -7.60 7.49 -13.15
C ALA A 93 -7.72 7.55 -14.68
N GLY A 94 -6.68 7.16 -15.41
CA GLY A 94 -6.71 7.16 -16.87
C GLY A 94 -5.34 7.32 -17.52
N THR A 95 -5.35 7.44 -18.85
CA THR A 95 -4.13 7.58 -19.64
C THR A 95 -3.87 9.03 -20.01
N TYR A 96 -2.68 9.52 -19.66
CA TYR A 96 -2.25 10.90 -19.87
C TYR A 96 -1.16 11.00 -20.95
N ARG A 97 -1.15 12.11 -21.69
CA ARG A 97 -0.10 12.47 -22.66
C ARG A 97 0.21 13.95 -22.54
N CYS A 98 1.42 14.36 -22.87
CA CYS A 98 1.77 15.77 -22.91
C CYS A 98 2.43 16.18 -24.24
N ARG A 99 2.39 17.47 -24.56
CA ARG A 99 3.13 18.09 -25.66
C ARG A 99 3.55 19.51 -25.29
N GLY A 100 4.56 20.04 -25.95
CA GLY A 100 5.07 21.40 -25.74
C GLY A 100 4.86 22.31 -26.95
N SER A 101 4.72 23.61 -26.71
CA SER A 101 4.76 24.64 -27.76
C SER A 101 6.17 25.22 -27.89
N TYR A 102 6.58 25.56 -29.11
CA TYR A 102 7.88 26.18 -29.34
C TYR A 102 7.89 27.67 -28.96
N PRO A 103 9.01 28.24 -28.47
CA PRO A 103 9.07 29.62 -27.98
C PRO A 103 8.83 30.65 -29.06
N HIS A 104 9.28 30.35 -30.28
CA HIS A 104 9.21 31.25 -31.44
C HIS A 104 8.01 30.95 -32.36
N SER A 105 7.27 29.87 -32.08
CA SER A 105 6.10 29.43 -32.84
C SER A 105 5.05 28.83 -31.89
N PRO A 106 4.33 29.63 -31.10
CA PRO A 106 3.37 29.12 -30.11
C PRO A 106 2.16 28.39 -30.73
N THR A 107 1.96 28.52 -32.04
CA THR A 107 0.96 27.76 -32.83
C THR A 107 1.47 26.40 -33.29
N GLU A 108 2.79 26.18 -33.25
CA GLU A 108 3.43 24.93 -33.61
C GLU A 108 3.64 24.08 -32.35
N TRP A 109 3.23 22.81 -32.44
CA TRP A 109 3.23 21.89 -31.32
C TRP A 109 4.12 20.71 -31.60
N SER A 110 4.84 20.26 -30.57
CA SER A 110 5.58 19.00 -30.62
C SER A 110 4.64 17.80 -30.82
N ALA A 111 5.22 16.65 -31.15
CA ALA A 111 4.52 15.38 -31.04
C ALA A 111 4.05 15.11 -29.59
N LEU A 112 2.97 14.32 -29.45
CA LEU A 112 2.52 13.83 -28.16
C LEU A 112 3.55 12.87 -27.54
N SER A 113 3.70 12.94 -26.23
CA SER A 113 4.49 11.99 -25.45
C SER A 113 3.92 10.57 -25.53
N GLU A 114 4.74 9.61 -25.13
CA GLU A 114 4.22 8.29 -24.79
C GLU A 114 3.13 8.39 -23.71
N PRO A 115 2.11 7.51 -23.76
CA PRO A 115 1.03 7.49 -22.78
C PRO A 115 1.54 7.08 -21.40
N LEU A 116 1.10 7.79 -20.37
CA LEU A 116 1.30 7.44 -18.97
C LEU A 116 -0.04 7.11 -18.31
N ALA A 117 -0.22 5.86 -17.88
CA ALA A 117 -1.42 5.43 -17.18
C ALA A 117 -1.31 5.75 -15.69
N ILE A 118 -2.18 6.62 -15.18
CA ILE A 118 -2.35 6.86 -13.73
C ILE A 118 -3.43 5.94 -13.20
N ARG A 119 -3.06 5.16 -12.20
CA ARG A 119 -3.91 4.16 -11.57
C ARG A 119 -4.22 4.59 -10.13
N VAL A 120 -5.49 4.65 -9.77
CA VAL A 120 -5.94 5.05 -8.45
C VAL A 120 -6.25 3.82 -7.62
N THR A 121 -5.60 3.65 -6.47
CA THR A 121 -5.78 2.47 -5.58
C THR A 121 -6.63 2.79 -4.36
N GLY A 122 -7.12 1.73 -3.70
CA GLY A 122 -7.88 1.85 -2.45
C GLY A 122 -9.39 2.01 -2.63
N VAL A 123 -9.92 1.86 -3.86
CA VAL A 123 -11.35 2.06 -4.16
C VAL A 123 -12.17 0.80 -3.89
N HIS A 124 -11.62 -0.37 -4.25
CA HIS A 124 -12.24 -1.68 -4.00
C HIS A 124 -11.55 -2.44 -2.87
N ARG A 125 -12.20 -3.49 -2.34
CA ARG A 125 -11.60 -4.35 -1.29
C ARG A 125 -10.34 -5.05 -1.80
N LYS A 126 -9.36 -5.24 -0.92
CA LYS A 126 -8.08 -5.87 -1.28
C LYS A 126 -8.26 -7.35 -1.68
N PRO A 127 -7.53 -7.84 -2.69
CA PRO A 127 -7.40 -9.26 -2.95
C PRO A 127 -6.39 -9.91 -1.98
N SER A 128 -6.36 -11.23 -1.99
CA SER A 128 -5.36 -12.07 -1.33
C SER A 128 -4.27 -12.46 -2.31
N LEU A 129 -3.02 -12.54 -1.84
CA LEU A 129 -1.87 -12.93 -2.65
C LEU A 129 -1.14 -14.09 -1.97
N LEU A 130 -0.92 -15.17 -2.71
CA LEU A 130 -0.30 -16.41 -2.25
C LEU A 130 0.82 -16.84 -3.20
N ALA A 131 1.83 -17.52 -2.68
CA ALA A 131 2.86 -18.17 -3.48
C ALA A 131 2.68 -19.69 -3.43
N LEU A 132 2.72 -20.32 -4.60
CA LEU A 132 2.59 -21.77 -4.77
C LEU A 132 3.90 -22.33 -5.37
N PRO A 133 4.53 -23.33 -4.73
CA PRO A 133 4.10 -24.03 -3.51
C PRO A 133 4.36 -23.27 -2.21
N GLY A 134 5.20 -22.22 -2.25
CA GLY A 134 5.49 -21.39 -1.09
C GLY A 134 6.38 -20.20 -1.43
N PRO A 135 6.63 -19.31 -0.47
CA PRO A 135 7.39 -18.07 -0.68
C PRO A 135 8.92 -18.28 -0.77
N LEU A 136 9.43 -19.40 -0.24
CA LEU A 136 10.84 -19.79 -0.37
C LEU A 136 11.01 -20.64 -1.63
N VAL A 137 11.69 -20.08 -2.62
CA VAL A 137 11.86 -20.68 -3.94
C VAL A 137 13.33 -21.00 -4.15
N LYS A 138 13.69 -22.18 -4.64
CA LYS A 138 15.09 -22.47 -4.97
C LYS A 138 15.44 -21.82 -6.31
N SER A 139 16.67 -21.33 -6.43
CA SER A 139 17.18 -20.79 -7.68
C SER A 139 16.99 -21.80 -8.83
N GLY A 140 16.42 -21.34 -9.94
CA GLY A 140 16.08 -22.17 -11.10
C GLY A 140 14.71 -22.85 -11.07
N GLU A 141 14.00 -22.86 -9.93
CA GLU A 141 12.62 -23.38 -9.84
C GLU A 141 11.61 -22.32 -10.30
N THR A 142 10.40 -22.75 -10.63
CA THR A 142 9.28 -21.88 -11.02
C THR A 142 8.36 -21.70 -9.82
N VAL A 143 7.85 -20.48 -9.63
CA VAL A 143 6.86 -20.16 -8.60
C VAL A 143 5.63 -19.53 -9.26
N THR A 144 4.45 -19.87 -8.75
CA THR A 144 3.20 -19.23 -9.18
C THR A 144 2.71 -18.31 -8.08
N LEU A 145 2.54 -17.03 -8.41
CA LEU A 145 1.86 -16.09 -7.51
C LEU A 145 0.39 -16.06 -7.87
N GLN A 146 -0.43 -16.56 -6.96
CA GLN A 146 -1.87 -16.59 -7.11
C GLN A 146 -2.48 -15.39 -6.40
N CYS A 147 -3.18 -14.56 -7.17
CA CYS A 147 -3.98 -13.48 -6.64
C CYS A 147 -5.46 -13.84 -6.75
N SER A 148 -6.19 -13.76 -5.64
CA SER A 148 -7.60 -14.16 -5.59
C SER A 148 -8.45 -13.16 -4.81
N SER A 149 -9.72 -13.07 -5.17
CA SER A 149 -10.69 -12.22 -4.46
C SER A 149 -12.08 -12.81 -4.58
N ASP A 150 -12.87 -12.67 -3.53
CA ASP A 150 -14.32 -12.94 -3.55
C ASP A 150 -15.07 -11.93 -4.44
N THR A 151 -14.44 -10.80 -4.76
CA THR A 151 -14.95 -9.86 -5.77
C THR A 151 -14.54 -10.32 -7.16
N VAL A 152 -15.47 -10.25 -8.12
CA VAL A 152 -15.19 -10.54 -9.52
C VAL A 152 -14.48 -9.33 -10.14
N PHE A 153 -13.15 -9.40 -10.18
CA PHE A 153 -12.28 -8.49 -10.92
C PHE A 153 -12.02 -9.04 -12.32
N GLU A 154 -12.10 -8.18 -13.33
CA GLU A 154 -11.77 -8.54 -14.70
C GLU A 154 -10.26 -8.51 -14.95
N HIS A 155 -9.54 -7.65 -14.24
CA HIS A 155 -8.10 -7.55 -14.37
C HIS A 155 -7.41 -7.60 -13.02
N PHE A 156 -6.30 -8.32 -12.98
CA PHE A 156 -5.37 -8.31 -11.87
C PHE A 156 -4.05 -7.67 -12.27
N PHE A 157 -3.44 -6.96 -11.32
CA PHE A 157 -2.13 -6.33 -11.46
C PHE A 157 -1.23 -6.78 -10.34
N LEU A 158 -0.07 -7.34 -10.69
CA LEU A 158 0.97 -7.72 -9.75
C LEU A 158 2.12 -6.71 -9.84
N GLN A 159 2.48 -6.11 -8.71
CA GLN A 159 3.51 -5.08 -8.60
C GLN A 159 4.60 -5.52 -7.62
N SER A 160 5.86 -5.47 -8.08
CA SER A 160 7.04 -5.56 -7.20
C SER A 160 7.35 -4.20 -6.59
N GLU A 161 7.67 -4.17 -5.29
CA GLU A 161 8.11 -2.96 -4.58
C GLU A 161 9.59 -2.64 -4.77
N VAL A 162 10.40 -3.63 -5.15
CA VAL A 162 11.87 -3.49 -5.19
C VAL A 162 12.32 -2.95 -6.54
N THR A 163 11.85 -3.55 -7.63
CA THR A 163 12.38 -3.21 -8.96
C THR A 163 11.64 -2.06 -9.64
N PHE A 164 10.50 -1.59 -9.08
CA PHE A 164 9.55 -0.63 -9.70
C PHE A 164 9.33 -0.86 -11.20
N LYS A 165 9.54 -2.10 -11.67
CA LYS A 165 9.35 -2.50 -13.06
C LYS A 165 7.86 -2.48 -13.37
N LYS A 166 7.56 -2.48 -14.66
CA LYS A 166 6.20 -2.55 -15.21
C LYS A 166 5.38 -3.61 -14.46
N SER A 167 4.22 -3.20 -13.94
CA SER A 167 3.25 -4.12 -13.34
C SER A 167 2.90 -5.24 -14.31
N LEU A 168 2.88 -6.48 -13.83
CA LEU A 168 2.36 -7.60 -14.61
C LEU A 168 0.83 -7.56 -14.58
N HIS A 169 0.20 -7.73 -15.74
CA HIS A 169 -1.25 -7.65 -15.92
C HIS A 169 -1.75 -8.98 -16.46
N LEU A 170 -2.82 -9.49 -15.87
CA LEU A 170 -3.56 -10.66 -16.35
C LEU A 170 -5.06 -10.38 -16.28
N VAL A 171 -5.81 -11.07 -17.13
CA VAL A 171 -7.27 -11.13 -17.05
C VAL A 171 -7.64 -12.13 -15.95
N GLY A 172 -8.58 -11.74 -15.10
CA GLY A 172 -9.09 -12.59 -14.03
C GLY A 172 -9.97 -13.71 -14.57
N GLU A 173 -9.80 -14.90 -14.02
CA GLU A 173 -10.66 -16.06 -14.27
C GLU A 173 -11.69 -16.19 -13.16
N LEU A 174 -12.92 -16.58 -13.49
CA LEU A 174 -13.97 -16.80 -12.51
C LEU A 174 -13.62 -18.01 -11.63
N HIS A 175 -13.62 -17.82 -10.31
CA HIS A 175 -13.29 -18.88 -9.37
C HIS A 175 -14.01 -18.71 -8.03
N GLY A 176 -14.70 -19.76 -7.56
CA GLY A 176 -15.28 -19.79 -6.21
C GLY A 176 -16.29 -18.68 -5.88
N GLY A 177 -17.00 -18.15 -6.88
CA GLY A 177 -17.91 -17.01 -6.71
C GLY A 177 -17.24 -15.63 -6.80
N GLY A 178 -15.91 -15.60 -6.94
CA GLY A 178 -15.11 -14.41 -7.17
C GLY A 178 -14.23 -14.57 -8.41
N SER A 179 -13.01 -14.06 -8.35
CA SER A 179 -12.04 -14.15 -9.46
C SER A 179 -10.62 -14.38 -8.98
N GLN A 180 -9.78 -14.95 -9.84
CA GLN A 180 -8.37 -15.16 -9.55
C GLN A 180 -7.49 -14.99 -10.80
N ALA A 181 -6.19 -14.78 -10.58
CA ALA A 181 -5.18 -14.81 -11.63
C ALA A 181 -3.90 -15.48 -11.11
N ASN A 182 -3.30 -16.33 -11.94
CA ASN A 182 -2.09 -17.09 -11.62
C ASN A 182 -0.91 -16.54 -12.45
N TYR A 183 0.03 -15.90 -11.79
CA TYR A 183 1.26 -15.40 -12.40
C TYR A 183 2.34 -16.47 -12.30
N SER A 184 2.52 -17.25 -13.37
CA SER A 184 3.63 -18.19 -13.48
C SER A 184 4.91 -17.41 -13.80
N MET A 185 5.85 -17.39 -12.87
CA MET A 185 7.15 -16.78 -13.05
C MET A 185 8.13 -17.87 -13.43
N GLY A 186 8.68 -17.83 -14.65
CA GLY A 186 9.59 -18.84 -15.19
C GLY A 186 10.85 -19.08 -14.32
N PRO A 187 11.81 -19.94 -14.75
CA PRO A 187 12.90 -20.40 -13.90
C PRO A 187 13.57 -19.24 -13.17
N THR A 188 13.46 -19.28 -11.85
CA THR A 188 13.62 -18.10 -11.02
C THR A 188 15.07 -17.65 -11.02
N THR A 189 15.28 -16.38 -11.38
CA THR A 189 16.54 -15.67 -11.20
C THR A 189 16.45 -14.77 -9.97
N SER A 190 17.58 -14.31 -9.44
CA SER A 190 17.62 -13.33 -8.35
C SER A 190 16.77 -12.07 -8.61
N ALA A 191 16.49 -11.75 -9.87
CA ALA A 191 15.65 -10.61 -10.26
C ALA A 191 14.17 -10.73 -9.83
N LEU A 192 13.69 -11.93 -9.46
CA LEU A 192 12.34 -12.12 -8.91
C LEU A 192 12.28 -11.94 -7.39
N ALA A 193 13.42 -11.89 -6.70
CA ALA A 193 13.48 -11.72 -5.26
C ALA A 193 12.90 -10.35 -4.85
N GLY A 194 11.98 -10.34 -3.89
CA GLY A 194 11.39 -9.09 -3.41
C GLY A 194 9.98 -9.20 -2.89
N THR A 195 9.46 -8.06 -2.46
CA THR A 195 8.08 -7.90 -1.99
C THR A 195 7.14 -7.62 -3.13
N TYR A 196 6.03 -8.35 -3.18
CA TYR A 196 4.97 -8.21 -4.16
C TYR A 196 3.65 -7.81 -3.51
N ARG A 197 2.86 -7.03 -4.24
CA ARG A 197 1.44 -6.76 -3.94
C ARG A 197 0.58 -6.97 -5.16
N CYS A 198 -0.64 -7.43 -4.94
CA CYS A 198 -1.64 -7.59 -5.97
C CYS A 198 -2.77 -6.57 -5.83
N TYR A 199 -3.34 -6.20 -6.98
CA TYR A 199 -4.50 -5.33 -7.11
C TYR A 199 -5.50 -5.93 -8.10
N GLY A 200 -6.79 -5.66 -7.89
CA GLY A 200 -7.86 -6.00 -8.83
C GLY A 200 -8.55 -4.75 -9.39
N SER A 201 -9.07 -4.82 -10.60
CA SER A 201 -9.97 -3.81 -11.17
C SER A 201 -11.20 -4.45 -11.79
N VAL A 202 -12.34 -3.77 -11.66
CA VAL A 202 -13.60 -4.21 -12.26
C VAL A 202 -13.73 -3.75 -13.71
N THR A 203 -14.70 -4.34 -14.41
CA THR A 203 -15.06 -4.03 -15.80
C THR A 203 -15.35 -2.54 -15.99
N HIS A 204 -14.92 -2.01 -17.14
CA HIS A 204 -15.07 -0.61 -17.55
C HIS A 204 -14.32 0.44 -16.70
N SER A 205 -13.57 0.04 -15.66
CA SER A 205 -12.71 0.95 -14.89
C SER A 205 -11.30 0.38 -14.68
N PRO A 206 -10.54 0.08 -15.75
CA PRO A 206 -9.26 -0.65 -15.65
C PRO A 206 -8.12 0.14 -14.97
N TYR A 207 -8.31 1.45 -14.75
CA TYR A 207 -7.37 2.32 -14.05
C TYR A 207 -7.73 2.54 -12.57
N VAL A 208 -8.92 2.08 -12.15
CA VAL A 208 -9.39 2.16 -10.77
C VAL A 208 -9.18 0.81 -10.13
N LEU A 209 -8.34 0.77 -9.10
CA LEU A 209 -7.85 -0.44 -8.48
C LEU A 209 -8.37 -0.61 -7.06
N SER A 210 -8.38 -1.86 -6.61
CA SER A 210 -8.54 -2.22 -5.21
C SER A 210 -7.48 -1.60 -4.31
N ALA A 211 -7.71 -1.69 -3.01
CA ALA A 211 -6.63 -1.65 -2.04
C ALA A 211 -5.59 -2.75 -2.35
N PRO A 212 -4.31 -2.53 -2.04
CA PRO A 212 -3.28 -3.55 -2.22
C PRO A 212 -3.57 -4.78 -1.34
N SER A 213 -3.20 -5.96 -1.84
CA SER A 213 -3.05 -7.15 -0.99
C SER A 213 -2.02 -6.92 0.12
N ASP A 214 -2.03 -7.81 1.11
CA ASP A 214 -0.91 -7.89 2.05
C ASP A 214 0.39 -8.18 1.28
N PRO A 215 1.54 -7.65 1.75
CA PRO A 215 2.83 -7.91 1.11
C PRO A 215 3.15 -9.39 1.14
N LEU A 216 3.68 -9.89 0.03
CA LEU A 216 4.25 -11.23 -0.05
C LEU A 216 5.71 -11.14 -0.45
N ASP A 217 6.60 -11.55 0.46
CA ASP A 217 8.04 -11.60 0.21
C ASP A 217 8.38 -12.91 -0.49
N ILE A 218 8.99 -12.82 -1.67
CA ILE A 218 9.52 -13.97 -2.40
C ILE A 218 11.03 -14.01 -2.20
N VAL A 219 11.49 -15.11 -1.61
CA VAL A 219 12.87 -15.33 -1.22
C VAL A 219 13.49 -16.40 -2.10
N ILE A 220 14.62 -16.08 -2.73
CA ILE A 220 15.34 -17.00 -3.60
C ILE A 220 16.47 -17.64 -2.82
N THR A 221 16.38 -18.94 -2.60
CA THR A 221 17.37 -19.74 -1.88
C THR A 221 18.36 -20.41 -2.84
N GLY A 222 19.51 -20.82 -2.32
CA GLY A 222 20.54 -21.50 -3.11
C GLY A 222 21.51 -20.57 -3.86
N ILE A 223 21.48 -19.27 -3.57
CA ILE A 223 22.38 -18.27 -4.18
C ILE A 223 23.79 -18.36 -3.57
N TYR A 224 23.88 -18.69 -2.28
CA TYR A 224 25.14 -18.77 -1.52
C TYR A 224 25.38 -20.16 -0.91
N LYS A 225 26.63 -20.47 -0.55
CA LYS A 225 26.99 -21.74 0.11
C LYS A 225 26.26 -21.92 1.45
N LYS A 226 25.89 -23.16 1.79
CA LYS A 226 25.13 -23.48 3.01
C LYS A 226 25.89 -23.14 4.30
N PRO A 227 25.21 -22.64 5.34
CA PRO A 227 25.73 -22.58 6.71
C PRO A 227 25.62 -23.95 7.41
N SER A 228 26.16 -24.03 8.62
CA SER A 228 26.07 -25.19 9.50
C SER A 228 25.12 -24.88 10.66
N LEU A 229 24.25 -25.83 11.02
CA LEU A 229 23.29 -25.70 12.11
C LEU A 229 23.61 -26.72 13.21
N SER A 230 23.62 -26.27 14.46
CA SER A 230 23.88 -27.10 15.64
C SER A 230 22.91 -26.75 16.78
N ALA A 231 22.74 -27.66 17.73
CA ALA A 231 21.92 -27.46 18.93
C ALA A 231 22.77 -27.53 20.19
N GLN A 232 22.49 -26.66 21.15
CA GLN A 232 23.05 -26.69 22.50
C GLN A 232 21.91 -26.85 23.51
N PRO A 233 22.04 -27.77 24.50
CA PRO A 233 23.18 -28.66 24.77
C PRO A 233 23.32 -29.83 23.77
N GLY A 234 22.27 -30.12 23.01
CA GLY A 234 22.26 -31.16 21.99
C GLY A 234 20.90 -31.26 21.30
N PRO A 235 20.74 -32.16 20.32
CA PRO A 235 19.50 -32.33 19.57
C PRO A 235 18.41 -33.12 20.32
N THR A 236 18.75 -33.81 21.42
CA THR A 236 17.80 -34.56 22.24
C THR A 236 17.81 -33.98 23.65
N VAL A 237 16.67 -33.48 24.09
CA VAL A 237 16.50 -32.81 25.40
C VAL A 237 15.24 -33.30 26.11
N GLN A 238 15.15 -33.08 27.42
CA GLN A 238 13.94 -33.34 28.19
C GLN A 238 12.90 -32.22 27.99
N ALA A 239 11.62 -32.56 28.15
CA ALA A 239 10.54 -31.58 28.06
C ALA A 239 10.73 -30.44 29.08
N GLY A 240 10.68 -29.20 28.60
CA GLY A 240 10.88 -27.99 29.40
C GLY A 240 12.32 -27.52 29.51
N GLU A 241 13.30 -28.25 28.97
CA GLU A 241 14.68 -27.76 28.86
C GLU A 241 14.81 -26.68 27.78
N ASN A 242 15.72 -25.73 28.02
CA ASN A 242 16.01 -24.67 27.06
C ASN A 242 16.96 -25.17 25.99
N VAL A 243 16.56 -25.01 24.73
CA VAL A 243 17.42 -25.30 23.57
C VAL A 243 17.78 -24.02 22.85
N THR A 244 19.05 -23.90 22.48
CA THR A 244 19.54 -22.85 21.59
C THR A 244 20.09 -23.49 20.33
N LEU A 245 19.60 -23.03 19.18
CA LEU A 245 20.14 -23.44 17.88
C LEU A 245 21.16 -22.42 17.39
N SER A 246 22.37 -22.88 17.08
CA SER A 246 23.44 -22.02 16.56
C SER A 246 23.65 -22.28 15.07
N CYS A 247 23.40 -21.27 14.26
CA CYS A 247 23.68 -21.28 12.82
C CYS A 247 24.96 -20.51 12.55
N SER A 248 25.91 -21.10 11.81
CA SER A 248 27.22 -20.48 11.58
C SER A 248 27.78 -20.72 10.18
N SER A 249 28.63 -19.81 9.72
CA SER A 249 29.37 -19.92 8.47
C SER A 249 30.70 -19.17 8.54
N TRP A 250 31.68 -19.62 7.76
CA TRP A 250 32.90 -18.84 7.48
C TRP A 250 32.60 -17.62 6.62
N ARG A 251 31.54 -17.69 5.82
CA ARG A 251 31.06 -16.54 5.04
C ARG A 251 30.41 -15.55 6.00
N SER A 252 30.79 -14.29 5.88
CA SER A 252 30.30 -13.19 6.71
C SER A 252 28.89 -12.74 6.30
N PHE A 253 27.91 -13.63 6.41
CA PHE A 253 26.51 -13.23 6.26
C PHE A 253 26.14 -12.19 7.33
N ASP A 254 25.29 -11.22 6.96
CA ASP A 254 24.87 -10.18 7.90
C ASP A 254 23.67 -10.63 8.76
N MET A 255 22.85 -11.51 8.21
CA MET A 255 21.60 -11.99 8.78
C MET A 255 21.48 -13.50 8.59
N TYR A 256 21.05 -14.19 9.62
CA TYR A 256 20.67 -15.59 9.59
C TYR A 256 19.16 -15.74 9.75
N HIS A 257 18.60 -16.74 9.07
CA HIS A 257 17.19 -17.10 9.14
C HIS A 257 17.06 -18.55 9.55
N LEU A 258 16.10 -18.85 10.43
CA LEU A 258 15.81 -20.17 10.94
C LEU A 258 14.37 -20.52 10.57
N SER A 259 14.19 -21.61 9.83
CA SER A 259 12.88 -22.17 9.50
C SER A 259 12.66 -23.49 10.22
N ARG A 260 11.40 -23.75 10.58
CA ARG A 260 10.93 -25.02 11.12
C ARG A 260 9.93 -25.63 10.14
N GLU A 261 10.10 -26.92 9.86
CA GLU A 261 9.22 -27.64 8.94
C GLU A 261 7.77 -27.65 9.46
N GLY A 262 6.82 -27.25 8.60
CA GLY A 262 5.40 -27.13 8.93
C GLY A 262 4.97 -25.79 9.52
N GLU A 263 5.90 -24.85 9.76
CA GLU A 263 5.58 -23.50 10.20
C GLU A 263 5.78 -22.48 9.07
N THR A 264 4.94 -21.44 9.05
CA THR A 264 4.97 -20.37 8.04
C THR A 264 5.89 -19.21 8.43
N HIS A 265 6.31 -19.14 9.68
CA HIS A 265 7.11 -18.03 10.20
C HIS A 265 8.56 -18.43 10.40
N GLU A 266 9.45 -17.55 9.98
CA GLU A 266 10.89 -17.73 10.07
C GLU A 266 11.46 -16.73 11.07
N LEU A 267 12.33 -17.23 11.96
CA LEU A 267 13.05 -16.38 12.90
C LEU A 267 14.26 -15.79 12.20
N ARG A 268 14.52 -14.50 12.39
CA ARG A 268 15.68 -13.81 11.82
C ARG A 268 16.52 -13.16 12.90
N LEU A 269 17.83 -13.33 12.83
CA LEU A 269 18.78 -12.72 13.75
C LEU A 269 19.99 -12.15 13.01
N PRO A 270 20.56 -11.02 13.46
CA PRO A 270 21.82 -10.52 12.93
C PRO A 270 22.96 -11.48 13.28
N ALA A 271 23.92 -11.60 12.37
CA ALA A 271 25.13 -12.36 12.64
C ALA A 271 26.04 -11.64 13.64
N VAL A 272 26.70 -12.44 14.48
CA VAL A 272 27.71 -12.00 15.45
C VAL A 272 29.03 -12.71 15.13
N PRO A 273 30.18 -12.00 15.15
CA PRO A 273 31.48 -12.64 15.03
C PRO A 273 31.72 -13.63 16.16
N SER A 274 32.23 -14.81 15.83
CA SER A 274 32.59 -15.86 16.76
C SER A 274 34.10 -15.91 16.97
N VAL A 275 34.53 -16.44 18.13
CA VAL A 275 35.95 -16.55 18.51
C VAL A 275 36.74 -17.42 17.53
N ASN A 276 36.07 -18.36 16.86
CA ASN A 276 36.67 -19.27 15.89
C ASN A 276 36.83 -18.65 14.48
N GLY A 277 36.57 -17.35 14.32
CA GLY A 277 36.62 -16.65 13.03
C GLY A 277 35.41 -16.90 12.12
N THR A 278 34.39 -17.58 12.63
CA THR A 278 33.11 -17.76 11.95
C THR A 278 32.14 -16.64 12.32
N PHE A 279 31.06 -16.51 11.55
CA PHE A 279 29.95 -15.62 11.83
C PHE A 279 28.74 -16.47 12.18
N GLN A 280 28.12 -16.24 13.34
CA GLN A 280 27.04 -17.09 13.83
C GLN A 280 25.85 -16.28 14.36
N ALA A 281 24.70 -16.92 14.47
CA ALA A 281 23.55 -16.42 15.21
C ALA A 281 22.96 -17.55 16.06
N ASP A 282 22.65 -17.22 17.31
CA ASP A 282 22.12 -18.15 18.30
C ASP A 282 20.64 -17.87 18.52
N PHE A 283 19.79 -18.83 18.14
CA PHE A 283 18.34 -18.77 18.21
C PHE A 283 17.84 -19.50 19.46
N PRO A 284 17.49 -18.78 20.54
CA PRO A 284 16.91 -19.41 21.73
C PRO A 284 15.49 -19.85 21.43
N LEU A 285 15.23 -21.17 21.46
CA LEU A 285 13.87 -21.72 21.35
C LEU A 285 13.09 -21.63 22.67
N GLY A 286 13.79 -21.42 23.78
CA GLY A 286 13.21 -21.47 25.12
C GLY A 286 12.85 -22.90 25.53
N PRO A 287 11.92 -23.09 26.49
CA PRO A 287 11.56 -24.41 27.00
C PRO A 287 10.81 -25.20 25.94
N VAL A 288 11.46 -26.25 25.43
CA VAL A 288 10.93 -27.01 24.31
C VAL A 288 9.87 -28.00 24.79
N THR A 289 8.69 -27.94 24.18
CA THR A 289 7.56 -28.86 24.45
C THR A 289 7.34 -29.87 23.33
N HIS A 290 7.74 -29.52 22.11
CA HIS A 290 7.54 -30.34 20.91
C HIS A 290 8.82 -30.34 20.07
N GLY A 291 9.18 -31.52 19.55
CA GLY A 291 10.29 -31.65 18.61
C GLY A 291 10.01 -31.00 17.24
N GLY A 292 11.03 -30.95 16.38
CA GLY A 292 10.89 -30.39 15.04
C GLY A 292 12.14 -30.50 14.19
N THR A 293 11.97 -30.39 12.88
CA THR A 293 13.08 -30.30 11.92
C THR A 293 13.36 -28.84 11.62
N TYR A 294 14.61 -28.41 11.86
CA TYR A 294 15.04 -27.03 11.62
C TYR A 294 16.06 -26.95 10.51
N ARG A 295 16.03 -25.85 9.76
CA ARG A 295 17.05 -25.49 8.76
C ARG A 295 17.41 -24.01 8.93
N CYS A 296 18.66 -23.67 8.66
CA CYS A 296 19.09 -22.27 8.69
C CYS A 296 19.69 -21.81 7.36
N PHE A 297 19.59 -20.50 7.13
CA PHE A 297 20.01 -19.82 5.92
C PHE A 297 20.79 -18.55 6.27
N GLY A 298 21.71 -18.14 5.41
CA GLY A 298 22.42 -16.86 5.51
C GLY A 298 22.03 -15.91 4.37
N SER A 299 22.01 -14.61 4.67
CA SER A 299 21.73 -13.54 3.70
C SER A 299 22.53 -12.27 4.00
N PHE A 300 22.57 -11.35 3.04
CA PHE A 300 23.21 -10.04 3.18
C PHE A 300 22.16 -8.94 3.32
N ARG A 301 22.49 -7.86 4.05
CA ARG A 301 21.60 -6.69 4.19
C ARG A 301 21.33 -6.00 2.85
N THR A 302 22.29 -6.07 1.93
CA THR A 302 22.18 -5.52 0.57
C THR A 302 21.29 -6.36 -0.34
N ALA A 303 21.07 -7.63 -0.01
CA ALA A 303 20.25 -8.58 -0.78
C ALA A 303 19.42 -9.45 0.18
N PRO A 304 18.43 -8.87 0.90
CA PRO A 304 17.72 -9.54 1.99
C PRO A 304 16.81 -10.68 1.52
N TYR A 305 16.45 -10.71 0.24
CA TYR A 305 15.61 -11.74 -0.38
C TYR A 305 16.42 -12.82 -1.13
N GLU A 306 17.76 -12.76 -1.08
CA GLU A 306 18.66 -13.74 -1.69
C GLU A 306 19.41 -14.51 -0.60
N TRP A 307 19.13 -15.80 -0.48
CA TRP A 307 19.58 -16.62 0.64
C TRP A 307 20.52 -17.73 0.18
N SER A 308 21.29 -18.24 1.13
CA SER A 308 22.10 -19.44 0.94
C SER A 308 21.27 -20.67 0.59
N VAL A 309 21.95 -21.74 0.18
CA VAL A 309 21.44 -23.10 0.30
C VAL A 309 21.09 -23.34 1.79
N PRO A 310 20.01 -24.06 2.12
CA PRO A 310 19.70 -24.43 3.50
C PRO A 310 20.85 -25.24 4.12
N SER A 311 21.03 -25.12 5.43
CA SER A 311 21.83 -26.06 6.21
C SER A 311 21.28 -27.48 6.08
N ASP A 312 22.09 -28.46 6.48
CA ASP A 312 21.56 -29.81 6.71
C ASP A 312 20.46 -29.75 7.79
N PRO A 313 19.39 -30.56 7.66
CA PRO A 313 18.28 -30.55 8.60
C PRO A 313 18.74 -31.02 9.98
N LEU A 314 18.33 -30.29 11.01
CA LEU A 314 18.58 -30.65 12.40
C LEU A 314 17.26 -31.05 13.08
N HIS A 315 17.14 -32.32 13.45
CA HIS A 315 15.99 -32.84 14.17
C HIS A 315 16.19 -32.66 15.67
N VAL A 316 15.36 -31.81 16.28
CA VAL A 316 15.28 -31.67 17.73
C VAL A 316 14.20 -32.60 18.25
N SER A 317 14.55 -33.49 19.17
CA SER A 317 13.66 -34.47 19.79
C SER A 317 13.51 -34.17 21.29
N VAL A 318 12.28 -34.27 21.79
CA VAL A 318 11.95 -34.05 23.19
C VAL A 318 11.63 -35.39 23.82
N THR A 319 12.32 -35.69 24.92
CA THR A 319 12.10 -36.88 25.75
C THR A 319 11.42 -36.48 27.07
N GLY A 320 10.72 -37.41 27.71
CA GLY A 320 10.02 -37.15 28.98
C GLY A 320 8.54 -36.80 28.80
N ASN A 321 7.73 -37.24 29.78
CA ASN A 321 6.31 -36.97 29.83
C ASN A 321 6.11 -35.57 30.43
N PRO A 322 5.27 -34.68 29.85
CA PRO A 322 4.96 -33.38 30.47
C PRO A 322 4.25 -33.50 31.84
N SER A 323 3.98 -34.71 32.31
CA SER A 323 3.24 -34.99 33.54
C SER A 323 4.08 -35.19 34.80
N SER A 324 5.43 -35.21 34.75
CA SER A 324 6.24 -35.56 35.94
C SER A 324 6.94 -34.39 36.64
N SER A 325 6.81 -33.15 36.17
CA SER A 325 7.45 -31.97 36.78
C SER A 325 6.50 -31.01 37.49
N TRP A 326 5.20 -31.32 37.52
CA TRP A 326 4.25 -30.60 38.39
C TRP A 326 4.07 -31.38 39.69
N PRO A 327 4.35 -30.78 40.88
CA PRO A 327 3.71 -31.26 42.09
C PRO A 327 2.21 -31.20 41.81
N SER A 328 1.54 -32.34 41.97
CA SER A 328 0.09 -32.43 41.90
C SER A 328 -0.48 -31.28 42.73
N PRO A 329 -1.32 -30.38 42.19
CA PRO A 329 -2.11 -29.51 43.03
C PRO A 329 -2.97 -30.46 43.86
N THR A 330 -2.75 -30.48 45.17
CA THR A 330 -3.67 -31.10 46.10
C THR A 330 -5.05 -30.57 45.75
N GLU A 331 -5.95 -31.44 45.27
CA GLU A 331 -7.33 -31.07 44.98
C GLU A 331 -7.91 -30.34 46.21
N PRO A 332 -8.27 -29.05 46.12
CA PRO A 332 -9.18 -28.49 47.09
C PRO A 332 -10.56 -29.02 46.70
N ASN A 333 -11.03 -30.01 47.45
CA ASN A 333 -12.40 -30.51 47.38
C ASN A 333 -13.38 -29.33 47.54
N SER A 334 -13.81 -28.76 46.43
CA SER A 334 -14.78 -27.67 46.36
C SER A 334 -16.02 -28.07 45.54
N LYS A 335 -16.37 -29.36 45.58
CA LYS A 335 -17.68 -29.83 45.14
C LYS A 335 -18.74 -29.57 46.21
N THR A 336 -19.05 -28.31 46.54
CA THR A 336 -20.33 -27.94 47.19
C THR A 336 -20.73 -26.45 46.98
N GLY A 337 -19.82 -25.54 46.59
CA GLY A 337 -20.14 -24.10 46.52
C GLY A 337 -20.79 -23.58 45.22
N ILE A 338 -20.56 -24.22 44.08
CA ILE A 338 -20.85 -23.63 42.75
C ILE A 338 -22.33 -23.78 42.34
N ARG A 339 -23.03 -24.80 42.86
CA ARG A 339 -24.44 -25.08 42.47
C ARG A 339 -25.43 -24.03 42.98
N ARG A 340 -25.14 -23.35 44.10
CA ARG A 340 -26.01 -22.30 44.66
C ARG A 340 -25.84 -20.96 43.94
N HIS A 341 -24.62 -20.59 43.54
CA HIS A 341 -24.36 -19.33 42.84
C HIS A 341 -24.94 -19.29 41.42
N LEU A 342 -24.97 -20.43 40.72
CA LEU A 342 -25.55 -20.52 39.38
C LEU A 342 -27.07 -20.29 39.38
N HIS A 343 -27.77 -20.83 40.39
CA HIS A 343 -29.22 -20.60 40.54
C HIS A 343 -29.56 -19.15 40.87
N VAL A 344 -28.72 -18.47 41.66
CA VAL A 344 -28.89 -17.05 41.99
C VAL A 344 -28.64 -16.17 40.75
N LEU A 345 -27.60 -16.46 39.96
CA LEU A 345 -27.29 -15.74 38.71
C LEU A 345 -28.34 -15.93 37.61
N ILE A 346 -28.90 -17.12 37.48
CA ILE A 346 -30.00 -17.37 36.53
C ILE A 346 -31.28 -16.67 37.00
N GLY A 347 -31.57 -16.72 38.31
CA GLY A 347 -32.74 -16.05 38.90
C GLY A 347 -32.70 -14.53 38.73
N THR A 348 -31.56 -13.89 38.97
CA THR A 348 -31.42 -12.43 38.81
C THR A 348 -31.54 -12.00 37.35
N SER A 349 -31.02 -12.79 36.41
CA SER A 349 -31.15 -12.50 34.97
C SER A 349 -32.61 -12.55 34.51
N VAL A 350 -33.38 -13.56 34.94
CA VAL A 350 -34.81 -13.68 34.59
C VAL A 350 -35.63 -12.52 35.16
N VAL A 351 -35.38 -12.12 36.41
CA VAL A 351 -36.09 -10.99 37.03
C VAL A 351 -35.79 -9.68 36.30
N MET A 352 -34.54 -9.45 35.91
CA MET A 352 -34.16 -8.27 35.13
C MET A 352 -34.84 -8.22 33.75
N ILE A 353 -34.94 -9.37 33.08
CA ILE A 353 -35.64 -9.48 31.78
C ILE A 353 -37.14 -9.21 31.93
N LEU A 354 -37.79 -9.74 32.98
CA LEU A 354 -39.20 -9.46 33.24
C LEU A 354 -39.45 -7.98 33.55
N PHE A 355 -38.54 -7.33 34.27
CA PHE A 355 -38.66 -5.91 34.60
C PHE A 355 -38.52 -5.01 33.37
N THR A 356 -37.60 -5.35 32.45
CA THR A 356 -37.44 -4.60 31.20
C THR A 356 -38.65 -4.78 30.28
N ILE A 357 -39.19 -5.99 30.16
CA ILE A 357 -40.42 -6.26 29.39
C ILE A 357 -41.60 -5.48 29.99
N PHE A 358 -41.77 -5.49 31.32
CA PHE A 358 -42.81 -4.71 31.99
C PHE A 358 -42.67 -3.21 31.72
N PHE A 359 -41.45 -2.66 31.77
CA PHE A 359 -41.20 -1.24 31.50
C PHE A 359 -41.49 -0.88 30.04
N LEU A 360 -41.15 -1.76 29.10
CA LEU A 360 -41.48 -1.59 27.68
C LEU A 360 -43.00 -1.64 27.44
N LEU A 361 -43.71 -2.56 28.10
CA LEU A 361 -45.18 -2.64 28.05
C LEU A 361 -45.84 -1.42 28.69
N HIS A 362 -45.28 -0.90 29.78
CA HIS A 362 -45.78 0.32 30.42
C HIS A 362 -45.56 1.55 29.51
N ARG A 363 -44.39 1.69 28.88
CA ARG A 363 -44.14 2.74 27.88
C ARG A 363 -45.06 2.60 26.67
N TRP A 364 -45.30 1.37 26.21
CA TRP A 364 -46.24 1.11 25.12
C TRP A 364 -47.68 1.48 25.50
N CYS A 365 -48.14 1.11 26.71
CA CYS A 365 -49.48 1.44 27.19
C CYS A 365 -49.65 2.95 27.47
N SER A 366 -48.59 3.63 27.92
CA SER A 366 -48.59 5.09 28.07
C SER A 366 -48.71 5.80 26.71
N ASN A 367 -47.99 5.32 25.69
CA ASN A 367 -48.13 5.84 24.32
C ASN A 367 -49.53 5.59 23.73
N LYS A 368 -50.21 4.50 24.10
CA LYS A 368 -51.60 4.26 23.70
C LYS A 368 -52.60 5.20 24.39
N LYS A 369 -52.34 5.63 25.63
CA LYS A 369 -53.17 6.64 26.31
C LYS A 369 -53.05 8.04 25.68
N ASN A 370 -51.90 8.33 25.06
CA ASN A 370 -51.68 9.59 24.33
C ASN A 370 -52.25 9.59 22.90
N ALA A 371 -52.67 8.43 22.37
CA ALA A 371 -53.20 8.27 21.01
C ALA A 371 -54.74 8.14 20.96
N ALA A 372 -55.42 8.19 22.12
CA ALA A 372 -56.88 8.06 22.22
C ALA A 372 -57.61 9.40 22.49
N VAL A 373 -56.94 10.54 22.26
CA VAL A 373 -57.56 11.88 22.27
C VAL A 373 -57.37 12.51 20.89
N MET A 374 -58.07 11.97 19.90
CA MET A 374 -58.49 12.66 18.68
C MET A 374 -59.65 11.84 18.14
N ASP A 375 -60.87 12.20 18.56
CA ASP A 375 -62.09 11.79 17.85
C ASP A 375 -62.42 12.88 16.81
N PRO A 376 -63.02 12.54 15.66
CA PRO A 376 -63.17 13.43 14.52
C PRO A 376 -64.48 14.22 14.59
N GLU A 377 -64.46 15.51 14.21
CA GLU A 377 -65.68 16.27 13.93
C GLU A 377 -65.90 16.46 12.41
N PRO A 378 -67.14 16.37 11.90
CA PRO A 378 -67.44 16.45 10.48
C PRO A 378 -67.94 17.84 10.02
N ALA A 379 -67.71 18.09 8.72
CA ALA A 379 -68.41 18.95 7.77
C ALA A 379 -69.28 20.13 8.27
N GLY A 380 -68.97 21.35 7.80
CA GLY A 380 -69.96 22.43 7.72
C GLY A 380 -69.46 23.84 7.45
N ASP A 381 -69.52 24.24 6.18
CA ASP A 381 -69.98 25.56 5.70
C ASP A 381 -69.10 26.84 5.79
N ARG A 382 -68.90 27.43 4.59
CA ARG A 382 -68.86 28.86 4.23
C ARG A 382 -67.71 29.82 4.64
N THR A 383 -67.03 30.24 3.56
CA THR A 383 -66.78 31.64 3.09
C THR A 383 -65.65 32.53 3.66
N VAL A 384 -64.80 32.93 2.69
CA VAL A 384 -64.37 34.30 2.31
C VAL A 384 -63.19 34.95 3.06
N ASN A 385 -62.12 35.12 2.28
CA ASN A 385 -61.18 36.25 2.12
C ASN A 385 -60.74 37.08 3.36
N ARG A 386 -59.42 37.26 3.52
CA ARG A 386 -58.68 38.46 3.02
C ARG A 386 -57.31 38.62 3.73
N GLU A 387 -56.32 38.90 2.88
CA GLU A 387 -55.02 39.59 3.01
C GLU A 387 -54.46 40.05 4.38
N ASP A 388 -53.16 39.75 4.50
CA ASP A 388 -52.00 40.59 4.81
C ASP A 388 -51.67 41.16 6.21
N SER A 389 -50.34 41.03 6.44
CA SER A 389 -49.38 41.91 7.13
C SER A 389 -49.11 41.73 8.63
N GLU A 390 -47.82 41.37 8.87
CA GLU A 390 -46.81 41.96 9.78
C GLU A 390 -47.20 42.20 11.27
N GLU A 391 -46.37 41.98 12.30
CA GLU A 391 -44.91 42.04 12.46
C GLU A 391 -44.50 41.48 13.86
N GLN A 392 -43.21 41.12 14.01
CA GLN A 392 -42.38 41.06 15.25
C GLN A 392 -42.73 40.06 16.38
N ASP A 393 -41.81 39.38 17.07
CA ASP A 393 -40.34 39.25 17.13
C ASP A 393 -40.01 38.03 18.05
N PRO A 394 -38.79 37.77 18.59
CA PRO A 394 -37.87 36.72 18.14
C PRO A 394 -37.47 35.71 19.24
N GLN A 395 -36.43 34.91 18.89
CA GLN A 395 -35.52 34.11 19.74
C GLN A 395 -36.04 32.74 20.20
N GLU A 396 -35.33 31.66 19.84
CA GLU A 396 -34.33 31.05 20.73
C GLU A 396 -33.53 29.91 20.05
N VAL A 397 -32.22 30.18 19.89
CA VAL A 397 -31.02 29.37 20.14
C VAL A 397 -31.08 27.82 20.14
N THR A 398 -30.03 27.22 19.55
CA THR A 398 -29.03 26.33 20.20
C THR A 398 -28.78 24.99 19.50
N TYR A 399 -27.60 24.88 18.87
CA TYR A 399 -26.92 23.59 18.63
C TYR A 399 -26.13 23.22 19.90
N ALA A 400 -26.32 22.01 20.42
CA ALA A 400 -25.52 21.49 21.51
C ALA A 400 -24.21 20.86 20.98
N GLN A 401 -23.09 21.36 21.50
CA GLN A 401 -21.73 20.86 21.35
C GLN A 401 -21.41 19.89 22.48
N LEU A 402 -20.89 18.70 22.16
CA LEU A 402 -20.50 17.67 23.13
C LEU A 402 -19.01 17.84 23.48
N ASP A 403 -18.72 18.19 24.73
CA ASP A 403 -17.38 18.24 25.31
C ASP A 403 -17.11 16.98 26.15
N HIS A 404 -15.91 16.43 26.06
CA HIS A 404 -15.45 15.32 26.90
C HIS A 404 -14.10 15.71 27.52
N ARG A 405 -14.11 16.01 28.83
CA ARG A 405 -12.92 16.03 29.69
C ARG A 405 -13.09 14.99 30.80
N VAL A 406 -12.20 13.98 30.86
CA VAL A 406 -11.00 13.87 31.71
C VAL A 406 -11.31 13.56 33.18
N LEU A 407 -10.72 12.48 33.69
CA LEU A 407 -10.30 12.43 35.10
C LEU A 407 -8.94 11.73 35.26
N THR A 408 -8.07 12.49 35.91
CA THR A 408 -6.68 12.28 36.28
C THR A 408 -6.55 11.47 37.57
N GLN A 409 -5.45 10.73 37.74
CA GLN A 409 -4.86 10.51 39.07
C GLN A 409 -3.33 10.45 38.97
N GLY A 410 -2.65 11.25 39.79
CA GLY A 410 -1.19 11.41 39.80
C GLY A 410 -0.52 11.01 41.11
N LYS A 411 0.82 10.98 41.08
CA LYS A 411 1.79 11.12 42.20
C LYS A 411 3.19 11.28 41.56
N ILE A 412 3.78 12.49 41.45
CA ILE A 412 4.71 13.21 42.38
C ILE A 412 5.92 12.34 42.79
N THR A 413 7.18 12.68 42.44
CA THR A 413 8.13 13.53 43.23
C THR A 413 9.36 13.94 42.35
N ARG A 414 9.52 15.24 41.97
CA ARG A 414 10.54 16.28 42.33
C ARG A 414 12.03 16.12 41.88
N PRO A 415 12.76 17.24 41.67
CA PRO A 415 13.70 17.40 40.55
C PRO A 415 15.16 17.73 40.93
N SER A 416 16.09 17.68 39.96
CA SER A 416 17.38 18.38 40.06
C SER A 416 17.89 18.89 38.70
N GLN A 417 17.98 20.22 38.63
CA GLN A 417 18.89 21.15 37.95
C GLN A 417 19.45 20.92 36.52
N ARG A 418 19.27 21.99 35.73
CA ARG A 418 19.84 22.41 34.43
C ARG A 418 21.37 22.58 34.48
N PRO A 419 22.10 22.62 33.35
CA PRO A 419 22.12 23.79 32.43
C PRO A 419 22.05 23.41 30.92
N LYS A 420 21.18 24.02 30.11
CA LYS A 420 21.43 25.16 29.19
C LYS A 420 22.55 24.92 28.16
N THR A 421 22.16 24.48 26.95
CA THR A 421 22.89 24.74 25.69
C THR A 421 21.88 24.97 24.57
N SER A 422 21.99 26.11 23.89
CA SER A 422 21.23 26.50 22.70
C SER A 422 21.90 25.92 21.43
N PRO A 423 21.16 25.45 20.42
CA PRO A 423 21.73 25.24 19.09
C PRO A 423 21.73 26.57 18.33
N THR A 424 22.92 27.01 17.93
CA THR A 424 23.15 28.12 17.01
C THR A 424 22.75 27.68 15.60
N ASP A 425 21.75 28.34 15.02
CA ASP A 425 21.44 28.30 13.60
C ASP A 425 22.48 29.15 12.86
N THR A 426 23.34 28.51 12.05
CA THR A 426 24.29 29.20 11.19
C THR A 426 23.66 29.37 9.81
N SER A 427 23.00 30.49 9.57
CA SER A 427 22.60 30.93 8.23
C SER A 427 23.81 31.53 7.50
N VAL A 428 24.33 30.84 6.49
CA VAL A 428 25.38 31.37 5.60
C VAL A 428 24.70 32.19 4.50
N TYR A 429 24.87 33.51 4.54
CA TYR A 429 24.61 34.40 3.41
C TYR A 429 25.84 34.40 2.49
N THR A 430 25.62 34.21 1.19
CA THR A 430 26.63 34.46 0.15
C THR A 430 26.32 35.80 -0.51
N GLU A 431 27.26 36.74 -0.43
CA GLU A 431 27.23 38.02 -1.14
C GLU A 431 27.51 37.80 -2.63
N LEU A 432 26.66 38.39 -3.48
CA LEU A 432 26.90 38.54 -4.92
C LEU A 432 27.57 39.91 -5.18
N PRO A 433 28.62 40.00 -6.02
CA PRO A 433 29.24 41.28 -6.33
C PRO A 433 28.36 42.15 -7.23
N ASN A 434 28.27 43.43 -6.85
CA ASN A 434 27.65 44.53 -7.58
C ASN A 434 28.15 44.61 -9.04
N ALA A 435 27.22 44.70 -9.99
CA ALA A 435 27.48 45.17 -11.35
C ALA A 435 27.14 46.67 -11.45
N GLU A 436 28.11 47.46 -11.88
CA GLU A 436 28.01 48.90 -12.14
C GLU A 436 27.00 49.27 -13.26
N PRO A 437 26.42 50.48 -13.24
CA PRO A 437 25.45 50.92 -14.22
C PRO A 437 26.07 51.83 -15.31
N ARG A 438 25.79 51.53 -16.59
CA ARG A 438 25.75 52.44 -17.76
C ARG A 438 25.32 51.58 -18.97
N SER A 439 24.41 51.95 -19.86
CA SER A 439 24.22 53.26 -20.48
C SER A 439 22.78 53.47 -20.95
N LYS A 440 22.38 54.74 -20.97
CA LYS A 440 21.18 55.26 -21.64
C LYS A 440 21.34 55.09 -23.16
N VAL A 441 20.30 54.64 -23.85
CA VAL A 441 20.01 55.05 -25.22
C VAL A 441 18.54 55.44 -25.32
N VAL A 442 18.35 56.67 -25.77
CA VAL A 442 17.11 57.40 -25.99
C VAL A 442 16.49 56.97 -27.32
N PHE A 443 15.17 56.85 -27.38
CA PHE A 443 14.39 57.28 -28.55
C PHE A 443 13.05 57.86 -28.07
N TYR A 444 12.80 59.10 -28.47
CA TYR A 444 11.51 59.80 -28.52
C TYR A 444 11.20 60.07 -30.01
N PRO A 445 9.97 60.46 -30.38
CA PRO A 445 8.66 60.03 -29.91
C PRO A 445 8.02 58.98 -30.85
#